data_AF-K3WP57-F1
#
_entry.id   AF-K3WP57-F1
#
_cell.length_a   1.000
_cell.length_b   1.000
_cell.length_c   1.000
_cell.angle_alpha   90.00
_cell.angle_beta   90.00
_cell.angle_gamma   90.00
#
_symmetry.space_group_name_H-M   'P 1'
#
loop_
_entity.id
_entity.type
_entity.pdbx_description
1 polymer ?
#
loop_
_entity_poly.entity_id
_entity_poly.type
_entity_poly.pdbx_seq_one_letter_code
_entity_poly.pdbx_strand_id
1 'polypeptide(L)'
;MVPRCQNGCTEEVEARINQLKHLLSFRRVPENLQQQAIEYLRRYYIDAESNDRESTKLLCPSIAKDIQIELTRATVAKIPIFKGCSDHFVTALTGLLEMIAVPAQFTLWQTGDFGDTLYIVSRYAAIVSKDQGRGYDVVFVR
;
A
#
# COMPACT_ATOMS: atom_id res chain seq x y z
N MET A 1 30.98 10.88 -6.83
CA MET A 1 30.93 11.69 -5.59
C MET A 1 30.05 10.94 -4.60
N VAL A 2 30.56 10.68 -3.39
CA VAL A 2 30.18 9.60 -2.46
C VAL A 2 28.74 9.75 -1.90
N PRO A 3 27.92 8.67 -1.83
CA PRO A 3 26.63 8.72 -1.13
C PRO A 3 26.85 8.54 0.38
N ARG A 4 27.03 9.66 1.10
CA ARG A 4 27.14 9.69 2.58
C ARG A 4 25.78 9.72 3.29
N CYS A 5 24.80 8.94 2.83
CA CYS A 5 23.46 8.91 3.45
C CYS A 5 22.92 7.48 3.69
N GLN A 6 23.79 6.47 3.83
CA GLN A 6 23.32 5.12 4.15
C GLN A 6 23.17 4.91 5.68
N ASN A 7 24.01 5.54 6.51
CA ASN A 7 24.03 5.21 7.94
C ASN A 7 22.91 5.90 8.76
N GLY A 8 22.64 7.19 8.52
CA GLY A 8 21.62 7.93 9.30
C GLY A 8 20.19 7.47 9.07
N CYS A 9 19.84 7.10 7.82
CA CYS A 9 18.52 6.57 7.49
C CYS A 9 18.26 5.22 8.19
N THR A 10 19.30 4.39 8.31
CA THR A 10 19.17 3.05 8.93
C THR A 10 18.95 3.16 10.44
N GLU A 11 19.64 4.08 11.12
CA GLU A 11 19.49 4.32 12.56
C GLU A 11 18.10 4.87 12.92
N GLU A 12 17.56 5.80 12.13
CA GLU A 12 16.20 6.33 12.34
C GLU A 12 15.12 5.26 12.15
N VAL A 13 15.30 4.38 11.16
CA VAL A 13 14.41 3.25 10.90
C VAL A 13 14.44 2.25 12.05
N GLU A 14 15.62 1.91 12.55
CA GLU A 14 15.76 1.03 13.72
C GLU A 14 15.14 1.63 14.98
N ALA A 15 15.29 2.94 15.20
CA ALA A 15 14.66 3.63 16.32
C ALA A 15 13.12 3.53 16.26
N ARG A 16 12.52 3.77 15.09
CA ARG A 16 11.06 3.63 14.88
C ARG A 16 10.58 2.20 15.11
N ILE A 17 11.33 1.20 14.63
CA ILE A 17 11.03 -0.22 14.86
C ILE A 17 11.07 -0.55 16.36
N ASN A 18 12.07 -0.06 17.09
CA ASN A 18 12.20 -0.31 18.52
C ASN A 18 11.07 0.37 19.32
N GLN A 19 10.67 1.58 18.95
CA GLN A 19 9.50 2.24 19.53
C GLN A 19 8.22 1.41 19.36
N LEU A 20 7.99 0.88 18.15
CA LEU A 20 6.84 0.00 17.88
C LEU A 20 6.91 -1.29 18.72
N LYS A 21 8.07 -1.95 18.80
CA LYS A 21 8.27 -3.13 19.64
C LYS A 21 7.88 -2.89 21.09
N HIS A 22 8.35 -1.78 21.65
CA HIS A 22 8.04 -1.40 23.04
C HIS A 22 6.55 -1.17 23.23
N LEU A 23 5.89 -0.45 22.31
CA LEU A 23 4.46 -0.19 22.37
C LEU A 23 3.64 -1.49 22.33
N LEU A 24 3.95 -2.39 21.38
CA LEU A 24 3.22 -3.64 21.22
C LEU A 24 3.42 -4.59 22.41
N SER A 25 4.65 -4.68 22.93
CA SER A 25 4.97 -5.43 24.14
C SER A 25 4.24 -4.87 25.36
N PHE A 26 4.24 -3.55 25.53
CA PHE A 26 3.56 -2.88 26.64
C PHE A 26 2.03 -3.14 26.62
N ARG A 27 1.45 -3.18 25.42
CA ARG A 27 0.03 -3.50 25.21
C ARG A 27 -0.28 -5.00 25.23
N ARG A 28 0.73 -5.87 25.43
CA ARG A 28 0.61 -7.34 25.46
C ARG A 28 -0.01 -7.91 24.17
N VAL A 29 0.35 -7.34 23.02
CA VAL A 29 -0.06 -7.87 21.72
C VAL A 29 0.57 -9.26 21.51
N PRO A 30 -0.16 -10.26 20.96
CA PRO A 30 0.39 -11.58 20.66
C PRO A 30 1.67 -11.54 19.81
N GLU A 31 2.67 -12.39 20.10
CA GLU A 31 3.99 -12.35 19.45
C GLU A 31 3.92 -12.47 17.93
N ASN A 32 3.00 -13.29 17.40
CA ASN A 32 2.80 -13.43 15.96
C ASN A 32 2.39 -12.10 15.30
N LEU A 33 1.50 -11.34 15.94
CA LEU A 33 1.08 -10.02 15.46
C LEU A 33 2.19 -8.98 15.61
N GLN A 34 3.01 -9.08 16.66
CA GLN A 34 4.18 -8.21 16.81
C GLN A 34 5.19 -8.44 15.68
N GLN A 35 5.52 -9.69 15.40
CA GLN A 35 6.44 -10.06 14.32
C GLN A 35 5.93 -9.58 12.96
N GLN A 36 4.64 -9.78 12.67
CA GLN A 36 4.02 -9.28 11.44
C GLN A 36 4.10 -7.75 11.31
N ALA A 37 3.78 -7.01 12.38
CA ALA A 37 3.84 -5.55 12.37
C ALA A 37 5.27 -5.01 12.17
N ILE A 38 6.26 -5.62 12.83
CA ILE A 38 7.68 -5.25 12.72
C ILE A 38 8.21 -5.56 11.31
N GLU A 39 7.88 -6.73 10.78
CA GLU A 39 8.31 -7.15 9.44
C GLU A 39 7.71 -6.24 8.36
N TYR A 40 6.42 -5.88 8.49
CA TYR A 40 5.79 -4.91 7.62
C TYR A 40 6.53 -3.56 7.64
N LEU A 41 6.82 -3.04 8.83
CA LEU A 41 7.50 -1.74 8.96
C LEU A 41 8.93 -1.78 8.41
N ARG A 42 9.66 -2.88 8.61
CA ARG A 42 10.99 -3.08 8.01
C ARG A 42 10.95 -3.05 6.49
N ARG A 43 10.03 -3.81 5.89
CA ARG A 43 9.86 -3.84 4.43
C ARG A 43 9.45 -2.49 3.90
N TYR A 44 8.56 -1.79 4.61
CA TYR A 44 8.17 -0.43 4.25
C TYR A 44 9.41 0.44 4.08
N TYR A 45 10.33 0.50 5.04
CA TYR A 45 11.51 1.37 4.94
C TYR A 45 12.63 0.92 3.98
N ILE A 46 12.69 -0.38 3.65
CA ILE A 46 13.69 -0.91 2.71
C ILE A 46 13.24 -0.72 1.26
N ASP A 47 11.93 -0.67 1.01
CA ASP A 47 11.38 -0.45 -0.31
C ASP A 47 11.58 1.02 -0.72
N ALA A 48 12.36 1.27 -1.77
CA ALA A 48 12.69 2.62 -2.25
C ALA A 48 11.44 3.48 -2.54
N GLU A 49 10.30 2.83 -2.81
CA GLU A 49 9.00 3.48 -3.03
C GLU A 49 8.36 4.07 -1.76
N SER A 50 8.78 3.65 -0.55
CA SER A 50 8.30 4.29 0.68
C SER A 50 8.83 5.70 0.82
N ASN A 51 10.00 5.98 0.24
CA ASN A 51 10.60 7.31 0.28
C ASN A 51 9.78 8.30 -0.54
N ASP A 52 9.23 7.88 -1.69
CA ASP A 52 8.28 8.69 -2.47
C ASP A 52 6.99 8.95 -1.67
N ARG A 53 6.45 7.93 -0.99
CA ARG A 53 5.23 8.07 -0.16
C ARG A 53 5.46 8.99 1.04
N GLU A 54 6.55 8.83 1.77
CA GLU A 54 6.90 9.73 2.89
C GLU A 54 7.16 11.16 2.39
N SER A 55 7.74 11.33 1.21
CA SER A 55 7.97 12.65 0.60
C SER A 55 6.64 13.35 0.26
N THR A 56 5.65 12.61 -0.26
CA THR A 56 4.32 13.20 -0.53
C THR A 56 3.57 13.62 0.74
N LYS A 57 3.87 13.03 1.91
CA LYS A 57 3.29 13.45 3.20
C LYS A 57 3.80 14.81 3.68
N LEU A 58 4.91 15.30 3.13
CA LEU A 58 5.43 16.64 3.41
C LEU A 58 4.72 17.74 2.60
N LEU A 59 3.91 17.34 1.61
CA LEU A 59 3.19 18.26 0.73
C LEU A 59 1.81 18.59 1.32
N CYS A 60 1.25 19.73 0.93
CA CYS A 60 -0.15 20.00 1.25
C CYS A 60 -1.08 19.04 0.50
N PRO A 61 -2.29 18.76 1.04
CA PRO A 61 -3.17 17.73 0.49
C PRO A 61 -3.54 17.94 -0.98
N SER A 62 -3.64 19.20 -1.45
CA SER A 62 -3.95 19.50 -2.85
C SER A 62 -2.82 19.09 -3.79
N ILE A 63 -1.56 19.42 -3.47
CA ILE A 63 -0.40 19.06 -4.31
C ILE A 63 -0.18 17.56 -4.30
N ALA A 64 -0.29 16.91 -3.13
CA ALA A 64 -0.18 15.45 -3.02
C ALA A 64 -1.22 14.74 -3.90
N LYS A 65 -2.45 15.26 -3.92
CA LYS A 65 -3.55 14.75 -4.75
C LYS A 65 -3.30 14.94 -6.24
N ASP A 66 -2.81 16.11 -6.66
CA ASP A 66 -2.50 16.37 -8.07
C ASP A 66 -1.38 15.44 -8.58
N ILE A 67 -0.33 15.23 -7.77
CA ILE A 67 0.75 14.28 -8.08
C ILE A 67 0.20 12.85 -8.18
N GLN A 68 -0.65 12.43 -7.23
CA GLN A 68 -1.28 11.11 -7.27
C GLN A 68 -2.05 10.89 -8.57
N ILE A 69 -2.88 11.87 -8.97
CA ILE A 69 -3.66 11.81 -10.20
C ILE A 69 -2.74 11.65 -11.40
N GLU A 70 -1.69 12.47 -11.51
CA GLU A 70 -0.77 12.42 -12.63
C GLU A 70 -0.07 11.05 -12.74
N LEU A 71 0.35 10.47 -11.61
CA LEU A 71 1.04 9.18 -11.58
C LEU A 71 0.12 7.99 -11.90
N THR A 72 -1.18 8.08 -11.64
CA THR A 72 -2.08 6.91 -11.70
C THR A 72 -3.18 6.98 -12.74
N ARG A 73 -3.53 8.17 -13.25
CA ARG A 73 -4.59 8.37 -14.24
C ARG A 73 -4.41 7.49 -15.48
N ALA A 74 -3.17 7.33 -15.96
CA ALA A 74 -2.88 6.50 -17.13
C ALA A 74 -3.18 5.01 -16.87
N THR A 75 -3.02 4.53 -15.64
CA THR A 75 -3.36 3.16 -15.25
C THR A 75 -4.88 3.00 -15.17
N VAL A 76 -5.58 3.95 -14.55
CA VAL A 76 -7.04 3.93 -14.45
C VAL A 76 -7.68 3.98 -15.84
N ALA A 77 -7.19 4.82 -16.74
CA ALA A 77 -7.70 4.95 -18.11
C ALA A 77 -7.60 3.66 -18.95
N LYS A 78 -6.66 2.76 -18.62
CA LYS A 78 -6.48 1.48 -19.34
C LYS A 78 -7.47 0.40 -18.91
N ILE A 79 -8.21 0.60 -17.82
CA ILE A 79 -9.15 -0.41 -17.32
C ILE A 79 -10.34 -0.47 -18.29
N PRO A 80 -10.69 -1.66 -18.83
CA PRO A 80 -11.71 -1.79 -19.87
C PRO A 80 -13.08 -1.21 -19.50
N ILE A 81 -13.46 -1.23 -18.22
CA ILE A 81 -14.74 -0.68 -17.74
C ILE A 81 -14.85 0.84 -17.91
N PHE A 82 -13.71 1.56 -17.97
CA PHE A 82 -13.67 3.00 -18.18
C PHE A 82 -13.41 3.39 -19.63
N LYS A 83 -13.44 2.43 -20.56
CA LYS A 83 -13.27 2.70 -21.99
C LYS A 83 -14.42 3.58 -22.50
N GLY A 84 -14.08 4.71 -23.11
CA GLY A 84 -15.05 5.67 -23.65
C GLY A 84 -15.53 6.71 -22.63
N CYS A 85 -15.10 6.63 -21.37
CA CYS A 85 -15.31 7.72 -20.41
C CYS A 85 -14.50 8.96 -20.82
N SER A 86 -15.01 10.13 -20.45
CA SER A 86 -14.28 11.38 -20.68
C SER A 86 -13.04 11.46 -19.81
N ASP A 87 -12.06 12.23 -20.27
CA ASP A 87 -10.83 12.42 -19.53
C ASP A 87 -11.04 13.08 -18.15
N HIS A 88 -12.00 14.01 -18.09
CA HIS A 88 -12.42 14.64 -16.83
C HIS A 88 -13.00 13.62 -15.84
N PHE A 89 -13.78 12.65 -16.34
CA PHE A 89 -14.32 11.57 -15.50
C PHE A 89 -13.19 10.71 -14.92
N VAL A 90 -12.25 10.27 -15.77
CA VAL A 90 -11.12 9.44 -15.31
C VAL A 90 -10.27 10.21 -14.30
N THR A 91 -10.03 11.50 -14.53
CA THR A 91 -9.29 12.37 -13.61
C THR A 91 -10.01 12.51 -12.26
N ALA A 92 -11.31 12.79 -12.27
CA ALA A 92 -12.12 12.90 -11.06
C ALA A 92 -12.14 11.58 -10.28
N LEU A 93 -12.36 10.45 -10.97
CA LEU A 93 -12.33 9.12 -10.36
C LEU A 93 -10.96 8.81 -9.74
N THR A 94 -9.87 9.10 -10.46
CA THR A 94 -8.50 8.89 -9.96
C THR A 94 -8.23 9.70 -8.70
N GLY A 95 -8.78 10.92 -8.61
CA GLY A 95 -8.70 11.76 -7.42
C GLY A 95 -9.53 11.25 -6.23
N LEU A 96 -10.43 10.30 -6.42
CA LEU A 96 -11.20 9.67 -5.35
C LEU A 96 -10.56 8.37 -4.86
N LEU A 97 -9.54 7.85 -5.56
CA LEU A 97 -8.85 6.64 -5.14
C LEU A 97 -7.94 6.91 -3.93
N GLU A 98 -7.92 5.95 -3.01
CA GLU A 98 -6.98 5.95 -1.89
C GLU A 98 -5.83 4.98 -2.18
N MET A 99 -4.60 5.46 -2.06
CA MET A 99 -3.41 4.64 -2.22
C MET A 99 -3.15 3.82 -0.95
N ILE A 100 -3.34 2.51 -1.03
CA ILE A 100 -2.97 1.58 0.04
C ILE A 100 -1.72 0.79 -0.33
N ALA A 101 -0.81 0.59 0.63
CA ALA A 101 0.20 -0.47 0.56
C ALA A 101 -0.26 -1.60 1.46
N VAL A 102 -0.17 -2.82 0.94
CA VAL A 102 -0.43 -4.02 1.72
C VAL A 102 0.83 -4.88 1.75
N PRO A 103 1.10 -5.58 2.87
CA PRO A 103 2.19 -6.54 2.92
C PRO A 103 1.99 -7.66 1.90
N ALA A 104 3.10 -8.31 1.54
CA ALA A 104 3.01 -9.60 0.86
C ALA A 104 2.22 -10.59 1.73
N GLN A 105 1.41 -11.43 1.08
CA GLN A 105 0.54 -12.40 1.75
C GLN A 105 -0.54 -11.81 2.67
N PHE A 106 -0.91 -10.54 2.45
CA PHE A 106 -2.07 -9.93 3.10
C PHE A 106 -3.36 -10.31 2.38
N THR A 107 -4.32 -10.89 3.09
CA THR A 107 -5.65 -11.18 2.55
C THR A 107 -6.49 -9.90 2.56
N LEU A 108 -6.84 -9.37 1.39
CA LEU A 108 -7.73 -8.21 1.26
C LEU A 108 -9.18 -8.56 1.62
N TRP A 109 -9.65 -9.74 1.18
CA TRP A 109 -10.98 -10.25 1.46
C TRP A 109 -11.03 -11.76 1.50
N GLN A 110 -12.02 -12.25 2.24
CA GLN A 110 -12.40 -13.66 2.33
C GLN A 110 -13.81 -13.88 1.78
N THR A 111 -14.08 -15.10 1.35
CA THR A 111 -15.41 -15.48 0.87
C THR A 111 -16.42 -15.32 2.00
N GLY A 112 -17.50 -14.60 1.68
CA GLY A 112 -18.55 -14.28 2.63
C GLY A 112 -18.44 -12.86 3.18
N ASP A 113 -17.33 -12.17 2.92
CA ASP A 113 -17.22 -10.74 3.20
C ASP A 113 -18.15 -9.95 2.27
N PHE A 114 -18.75 -8.89 2.81
CA PHE A 114 -19.53 -7.95 2.03
C PHE A 114 -18.59 -7.03 1.24
N GLY A 115 -18.67 -7.07 -0.09
CA GLY A 115 -17.84 -6.25 -0.97
C GLY A 115 -18.59 -5.03 -1.50
N ASP A 116 -18.14 -3.83 -1.14
CA ASP A 116 -18.65 -2.54 -1.65
C ASP A 116 -17.56 -1.67 -2.30
N THR A 117 -16.32 -2.19 -2.38
CA THR A 117 -15.14 -1.40 -2.76
C THR A 117 -14.43 -2.01 -3.97
N LEU A 118 -13.95 -1.16 -4.90
CA LEU A 118 -13.15 -1.54 -6.06
C LEU A 118 -11.66 -1.33 -5.78
N TYR A 119 -10.83 -2.33 -6.07
CA TYR A 119 -9.38 -2.24 -5.89
C TYR A 119 -8.70 -2.27 -7.25
N ILE A 120 -7.78 -1.33 -7.46
CA ILE A 120 -6.98 -1.23 -8.68
C ILE A 120 -5.53 -1.54 -8.30
N VAL A 121 -5.01 -2.60 -8.91
CA VAL A 121 -3.64 -3.06 -8.63
C VAL A 121 -2.68 -2.34 -9.56
N SER A 122 -1.78 -1.52 -8.99
CA SER A 122 -0.93 -0.61 -9.78
C SER A 122 0.47 -1.12 -10.11
N ARG A 123 1.11 -1.94 -9.26
CA ARG A 123 2.55 -2.29 -9.43
C ARG A 123 2.86 -3.78 -9.34
N TYR A 124 2.21 -4.51 -8.45
CA TYR A 124 2.51 -5.92 -8.17
C TYR A 124 1.37 -6.84 -8.60
N ALA A 125 1.65 -8.12 -8.80
CA ALA A 125 0.61 -9.08 -9.20
C ALA A 125 -0.26 -9.47 -8.01
N ALA A 126 -1.58 -9.59 -8.22
CA ALA A 126 -2.54 -10.08 -7.24
C ALA A 126 -2.98 -11.51 -7.59
N ILE A 127 -2.94 -12.44 -6.63
CA ILE A 127 -3.35 -13.84 -6.85
C ILE A 127 -4.79 -14.09 -6.39
N VAL A 128 -5.59 -14.63 -7.31
CA VAL A 128 -6.95 -15.12 -7.10
C VAL A 128 -6.91 -16.61 -6.76
N SER A 129 -7.17 -16.99 -5.52
CA SER A 129 -7.42 -18.40 -5.15
C SER A 129 -8.92 -18.70 -5.08
N LYS A 130 -9.29 -19.93 -5.40
CA LYS A 130 -10.67 -20.41 -5.27
C LYS A 130 -10.67 -21.50 -4.22
N ASP A 131 -11.41 -21.32 -3.14
CA ASP A 131 -11.61 -22.42 -2.19
C ASP A 131 -12.56 -23.46 -2.82
N GLN A 132 -12.24 -24.75 -2.66
CA GLN A 132 -12.89 -25.85 -3.38
C GLN A 132 -14.31 -26.19 -2.87
N GLY A 133 -15.14 -25.18 -2.63
CA GLY A 133 -16.55 -25.41 -2.28
C GLY A 133 -17.41 -24.16 -2.14
N ARG A 134 -16.85 -23.00 -1.82
CA ARG A 134 -17.60 -21.74 -1.65
C ARG A 134 -16.68 -20.56 -1.96
N GLY A 135 -16.89 -19.90 -3.10
CA GLY A 135 -16.33 -18.58 -3.40
C GLY A 135 -14.85 -18.50 -3.80
N TYR A 136 -14.45 -17.28 -4.17
CA TYR A 136 -13.09 -16.91 -4.56
C TYR A 136 -12.46 -16.12 -3.40
N ASP A 137 -11.33 -16.58 -2.87
CA ASP A 137 -10.50 -15.86 -1.89
C ASP A 137 -9.27 -15.31 -2.59
N VAL A 138 -9.11 -14.00 -2.64
CA VAL A 138 -8.22 -13.40 -3.65
C VAL A 138 -7.55 -12.14 -3.15
N VAL A 139 -6.24 -12.23 -2.93
CA VAL A 139 -5.16 -11.39 -3.48
C VAL A 139 -3.92 -11.71 -2.63
N PHE A 140 -2.96 -12.45 -3.18
CA PHE A 140 -1.58 -12.39 -2.68
C PHE A 140 -0.82 -11.41 -3.57
N VAL A 141 -0.38 -10.29 -2.99
CA VAL A 141 0.53 -9.36 -3.67
C VAL A 141 1.96 -9.90 -3.49
N ARG A 142 2.66 -10.17 -4.59
CA ARG A 142 4.07 -10.63 -4.56
C ARG A 142 5.04 -9.48 -4.56
#